data_AF-A0A1G0BBL7-F1
#
_entry.id   AF-A0A1G0BBL7-F1
#
_cell.length_a   1.000
_cell.length_b   1.000
_cell.length_c   1.000
_cell.angle_alpha   90.00
_cell.angle_beta   90.00
_cell.angle_gamma   90.00
#
_symmetry.space_group_name_H-M   'P 1'
#
loop_
_entity.id
_entity.type
_entity.pdbx_description
1 polymer ?
#
loop_
_entity_poly.entity_id
_entity_poly.type
_entity_poly.pdbx_seq_one_letter_code
_entity_poly.pdbx_strand_id
1 'polypeptide(L)'
;MKNEDDWDSDNIAFAKAEIVLNEYLGFDVMNTWSYRKSLTYFLRSQKDYNDVFQLSKFSKGKDIDWKPFLFDLLGFNGDLLNEKYLIDKEISEQRSFINSLKSKFSVNVEEVDKIKGAIDLKQSEKFELQEQIDNFNFYQEERKLSKELVEEIETKVSQLNSAEYNLEFDLEKTKQSFSQNISFDINQLKSIYEETQIFFPDNLVKDYKSLEEFNKKITEERNKYLLEKVGDLTSQIKEIRLSLQEYNVKRNQILSVLTDKDSFKKFKTFQINLSKIEGDISRLDEKLKSIDKIAILNETTNSLTDKLENFVKEINAQITSNDNKVYPEIRKIFHNIFRYIFNAPSIIFMKQNKQGNIEFKVEVTKENEDSITAEGKGNTYQKMLCISFDLAVLIAYHKNSFYRFVYHDGALEGLDNRKKINFIKIVREICLNNNLQYIFTAIEHDVPAEMLHDFKKKEICLTLNDTGDNGKLFEFSF
;
A
#
# COMPACT_ATOMS: atom_id res chain seq x y z
N MET A 1 -32.25 -26.23 -41.47
CA MET A 1 -31.05 -26.54 -40.66
C MET A 1 -30.33 -27.65 -41.40
N LYS A 2 -29.05 -27.46 -41.75
CA LYS A 2 -28.22 -28.56 -42.28
C LYS A 2 -28.08 -29.63 -41.19
N ASN A 3 -28.02 -30.91 -41.57
CA ASN A 3 -27.78 -32.00 -40.61
C ASN A 3 -26.33 -31.88 -40.09
N GLU A 4 -26.06 -32.37 -38.87
CA GLU A 4 -24.71 -32.34 -38.28
C GLU A 4 -23.66 -33.05 -39.16
N ASP A 5 -24.08 -34.04 -39.95
CA ASP A 5 -23.23 -34.80 -40.89
C ASP A 5 -22.74 -33.98 -42.12
N ASP A 6 -23.25 -32.76 -42.35
CA ASP A 6 -22.85 -31.90 -43.48
C ASP A 6 -21.67 -30.95 -43.16
N TRP A 7 -21.10 -31.02 -41.95
CA TRP A 7 -20.03 -30.14 -41.51
C TRP A 7 -18.67 -30.85 -41.52
N ASP A 8 -17.68 -30.25 -42.17
CA ASP A 8 -16.29 -30.73 -42.15
C ASP A 8 -15.68 -30.74 -40.73
N SER A 9 -16.23 -29.93 -39.82
CA SER A 9 -15.90 -29.91 -38.40
C SER A 9 -17.06 -29.33 -37.60
N ASP A 10 -17.55 -30.07 -36.60
CA ASP A 10 -18.61 -29.66 -35.69
C ASP A 10 -18.06 -29.38 -34.27
N ASN A 11 -18.78 -28.60 -33.47
CA ASN A 11 -18.52 -28.38 -32.04
C ASN A 11 -17.07 -27.99 -31.65
N ILE A 12 -16.34 -27.31 -32.54
CA ILE A 12 -14.97 -26.85 -32.26
C ILE A 12 -14.96 -25.55 -31.43
N ALA A 13 -14.02 -25.45 -30.50
CA ALA A 13 -13.80 -24.22 -29.73
C ALA A 13 -13.33 -23.07 -30.64
N PHE A 14 -13.69 -21.83 -30.30
CA PHE A 14 -13.45 -20.64 -31.13
C PHE A 14 -11.98 -20.50 -31.60
N ALA A 15 -11.01 -20.69 -30.71
CA ALA A 15 -9.58 -20.61 -31.06
C ALA A 15 -9.16 -21.68 -32.09
N LYS A 16 -9.73 -22.89 -31.99
CA LYS A 16 -9.49 -23.97 -32.97
C LYS A 16 -10.21 -23.66 -34.30
N ALA A 17 -11.40 -23.06 -34.24
CA ALA A 17 -12.13 -22.63 -35.43
C ALA A 17 -11.36 -21.58 -36.24
N GLU A 18 -10.64 -20.66 -35.59
CA GLU A 18 -9.81 -19.66 -36.28
C GLU A 18 -8.66 -20.32 -37.05
N ILE A 19 -8.01 -21.32 -36.47
CA ILE A 19 -6.94 -22.11 -37.10
C ILE A 19 -7.50 -22.88 -38.29
N VAL A 20 -8.58 -23.65 -38.10
CA VAL A 20 -9.22 -24.44 -39.17
C VAL A 20 -9.68 -23.52 -40.31
N LEU A 21 -10.28 -22.36 -40.00
CA LEU A 21 -10.65 -21.38 -41.02
C LEU A 21 -9.41 -20.90 -41.81
N ASN A 22 -8.28 -20.66 -41.14
CA ASN A 22 -7.06 -20.28 -41.85
C ASN A 22 -6.46 -21.41 -42.69
N GLU A 23 -6.69 -22.68 -42.34
CA GLU A 23 -6.27 -23.82 -43.19
C GLU A 23 -7.01 -23.80 -44.54
N TYR A 24 -8.28 -23.40 -44.55
CA TYR A 24 -9.06 -23.24 -45.78
C TYR A 24 -8.72 -21.95 -46.55
N LEU A 25 -8.57 -20.83 -45.84
CA LEU A 25 -8.25 -19.54 -46.46
C LEU A 25 -6.78 -19.47 -46.92
N GLY A 26 -5.90 -20.18 -46.22
CA GLY A 26 -4.47 -20.25 -46.46
C GLY A 26 -3.76 -18.91 -46.30
N PHE A 27 -4.23 -17.97 -45.46
CA PHE A 27 -3.60 -16.66 -45.38
C PHE A 27 -2.19 -16.75 -44.77
N ASP A 28 -1.23 -16.14 -45.46
CA ASP A 28 0.20 -16.13 -45.13
C ASP A 28 0.70 -14.73 -44.69
N VAL A 29 -0.18 -13.73 -44.72
CA VAL A 29 0.10 -12.34 -44.34
C VAL A 29 -0.75 -11.96 -43.13
N MET A 30 -0.13 -11.29 -42.15
CA MET A 30 -0.77 -10.85 -40.89
C MET A 30 -1.37 -11.97 -40.03
N ASN A 31 -0.78 -13.16 -40.05
CA ASN A 31 -1.25 -14.34 -39.30
C ASN A 31 -1.19 -14.20 -37.76
N THR A 32 -0.38 -13.27 -37.24
CA THR A 32 -0.30 -12.95 -35.81
C THR A 32 -1.47 -12.10 -35.31
N TRP A 33 -2.28 -11.55 -36.22
CA TRP A 33 -3.37 -10.64 -35.90
C TRP A 33 -4.73 -11.27 -36.18
N SER A 34 -5.66 -11.15 -35.22
CA SER A 34 -7.04 -11.63 -35.40
C SER A 34 -7.70 -11.05 -36.65
N TYR A 35 -8.53 -11.87 -37.32
CA TYR A 35 -9.28 -11.43 -38.51
C TYR A 35 -10.08 -10.15 -38.28
N ARG A 36 -10.67 -9.98 -37.08
CA ARG A 36 -11.44 -8.78 -36.74
C ARG A 36 -10.58 -7.52 -36.80
N LYS A 37 -9.27 -7.60 -36.56
CA LYS A 37 -8.37 -6.45 -36.63
C LYS A 37 -7.93 -6.21 -38.06
N SER A 38 -7.40 -7.24 -38.72
CA SER A 38 -6.84 -7.18 -40.06
C SER A 38 -7.88 -6.93 -41.15
N LEU A 39 -9.00 -7.67 -41.17
CA LEU A 39 -10.04 -7.54 -42.21
C LEU A 39 -10.69 -6.16 -42.19
N THR A 40 -11.07 -5.70 -41.00
CA THR A 40 -11.74 -4.40 -40.85
C THR A 40 -10.89 -3.20 -41.27
N TYR A 41 -9.56 -3.38 -41.40
CA TYR A 41 -8.71 -2.32 -41.93
C TYR A 41 -9.12 -1.92 -43.35
N PHE A 42 -9.60 -2.89 -44.14
CA PHE A 42 -10.04 -2.71 -45.53
C PHE A 42 -11.55 -2.46 -45.65
N LEU A 43 -12.22 -2.11 -44.56
CA LEU A 43 -13.65 -1.80 -44.51
C LEU A 43 -13.84 -0.38 -43.96
N ARG A 44 -13.64 0.65 -44.79
CA ARG A 44 -13.78 2.05 -44.35
C ARG A 44 -15.22 2.54 -44.45
N SER A 45 -15.69 3.10 -43.35
CA SER A 45 -16.85 4.00 -43.33
C SER A 45 -16.43 5.43 -43.65
N GLN A 46 -17.40 6.32 -43.87
CA GLN A 46 -17.11 7.75 -44.08
C GLN A 46 -16.30 8.41 -42.95
N LYS A 47 -16.42 7.90 -41.71
CA LYS A 47 -15.68 8.44 -40.54
C LYS A 47 -14.21 8.05 -40.54
N ASP A 48 -13.84 7.03 -41.31
CA ASP A 48 -12.48 6.49 -41.36
C ASP A 48 -11.57 7.24 -42.34
N TYR A 49 -12.07 8.27 -43.03
CA TYR A 49 -11.27 9.10 -43.94
C TYR A 49 -10.56 10.27 -43.26
N ASN A 50 -10.61 10.38 -41.93
CA ASN A 50 -9.92 11.47 -41.23
C ASN A 50 -8.40 11.28 -41.19
N ASP A 51 -7.92 10.04 -41.12
CA ASP A 51 -6.51 9.69 -41.07
C ASP A 51 -6.21 8.54 -42.06
N VAL A 52 -5.14 8.70 -42.83
CA VAL A 52 -4.73 7.73 -43.86
C VAL A 52 -4.40 6.38 -43.24
N PHE A 53 -3.82 6.38 -42.05
CA PHE A 53 -3.22 5.23 -41.41
C PHE A 53 -4.08 4.66 -40.27
N GLN A 54 -4.78 5.53 -39.54
CA GLN A 54 -5.55 5.17 -38.36
C GLN A 54 -7.06 5.18 -38.63
N LEU A 55 -7.71 4.02 -38.47
CA LEU A 55 -9.17 3.95 -38.51
C LEU A 55 -9.82 4.64 -37.31
N SER A 56 -11.04 5.16 -37.49
CA SER A 56 -11.77 5.93 -36.47
C SER A 56 -12.02 5.12 -35.18
N LYS A 57 -12.22 3.80 -35.27
CA LYS A 57 -12.37 2.93 -34.10
C LYS A 57 -11.12 2.86 -33.22
N PHE A 58 -9.94 3.13 -33.77
CA PHE A 58 -8.68 3.18 -33.03
C PHE A 58 -8.35 4.60 -32.55
N SER A 59 -9.09 5.63 -32.96
CA SER A 59 -8.83 7.04 -32.59
C SER A 59 -8.91 7.30 -31.09
N LYS A 60 -9.70 6.51 -30.35
CA LYS A 60 -9.82 6.57 -28.89
C LYS A 60 -8.86 5.61 -28.16
N GLY A 61 -8.17 4.74 -28.91
CA GLY A 61 -7.25 3.75 -28.39
C GLY A 61 -5.85 4.33 -28.14
N LYS A 62 -4.99 3.52 -27.52
CA LYS A 62 -3.57 3.86 -27.33
C LYS A 62 -2.79 3.52 -28.60
N ASP A 63 -1.62 4.13 -28.75
CA ASP A 63 -0.71 3.88 -29.88
C ASP A 63 -0.37 2.38 -30.06
N ILE A 64 -0.18 1.65 -28.95
CA ILE A 64 0.06 0.20 -28.93
C ILE A 64 -1.07 -0.62 -29.60
N ASP A 65 -2.30 -0.09 -29.62
CA ASP A 65 -3.45 -0.82 -30.14
C ASP A 65 -3.48 -0.87 -31.68
N TRP A 66 -2.77 0.02 -32.38
CA TRP A 66 -2.84 0.12 -33.84
C TRP A 66 -1.49 0.30 -34.54
N LYS A 67 -0.52 0.97 -33.94
CA LYS A 67 0.78 1.20 -34.59
C LYS A 67 1.59 -0.08 -34.82
N PRO A 68 1.67 -1.04 -33.89
CA PRO A 68 2.33 -2.33 -34.15
C PRO A 68 1.73 -3.08 -35.33
N PHE A 69 0.39 -3.12 -35.39
CA PHE A 69 -0.34 -3.75 -36.50
C PHE A 69 -0.03 -3.07 -37.84
N LEU A 70 -0.02 -1.74 -37.89
CA LEU A 70 0.29 -1.03 -39.12
C LEU A 70 1.76 -1.20 -39.51
N PHE A 71 2.67 -1.25 -38.53
CA PHE A 71 4.09 -1.47 -38.77
C PHE A 71 4.33 -2.86 -39.39
N ASP A 72 3.67 -3.89 -38.87
CA ASP A 72 3.62 -5.24 -39.48
C ASP A 72 3.01 -5.22 -40.88
N LEU A 73 1.89 -4.52 -41.07
CA LEU A 73 1.22 -4.45 -42.37
C LEU A 73 2.12 -3.87 -43.47
N LEU A 74 3.01 -2.94 -43.10
CA LEU A 74 4.03 -2.37 -43.98
C LEU A 74 5.26 -3.28 -44.17
N GLY A 75 5.28 -4.47 -43.58
CA GLY A 75 6.35 -5.46 -43.72
C GLY A 75 7.53 -5.27 -42.75
N PHE A 76 7.33 -4.55 -41.64
CA PHE A 76 8.31 -4.45 -40.55
C PHE A 76 7.95 -5.40 -39.41
N ASN A 77 8.77 -5.45 -38.35
CA ASN A 77 8.49 -6.25 -37.17
C ASN A 77 7.71 -5.43 -36.12
N GLY A 78 6.40 -5.61 -36.09
CA GLY A 78 5.44 -5.03 -35.16
C GLY A 78 5.62 -5.50 -33.72
N ASP A 79 6.14 -6.72 -33.49
CA ASP A 79 6.41 -7.23 -32.14
C ASP A 79 7.45 -6.36 -31.43
N LEU A 80 8.48 -5.87 -32.13
CA LEU A 80 9.47 -4.94 -31.56
C LEU A 80 8.80 -3.65 -31.06
N LEU A 81 7.83 -3.13 -31.82
CA LEU A 81 7.10 -1.93 -31.45
C LEU A 81 6.14 -2.20 -30.28
N ASN A 82 5.52 -3.38 -30.26
CA ASN A 82 4.65 -3.81 -29.16
C ASN A 82 5.44 -3.94 -27.85
N GLU A 83 6.55 -4.66 -27.86
CA GLU A 83 7.44 -4.83 -26.71
C GLU A 83 7.97 -3.49 -26.19
N LYS A 84 8.38 -2.58 -27.10
CA LYS A 84 8.75 -1.21 -26.73
C LYS A 84 7.65 -0.51 -25.94
N TYR A 85 6.41 -0.54 -26.42
CA TYR A 85 5.29 0.13 -25.73
C TYR A 85 4.96 -0.52 -24.38
N LEU A 86 5.12 -1.84 -24.25
CA LEU A 86 4.94 -2.56 -22.98
C LEU A 86 6.01 -2.14 -21.96
N ILE A 87 7.28 -2.08 -22.38
CA ILE A 87 8.39 -1.65 -21.53
C ILE A 87 8.25 -0.17 -21.13
N ASP A 88 7.85 0.71 -22.05
CA ASP A 88 7.55 2.12 -21.72
C ASP A 88 6.51 2.24 -20.61
N LYS A 89 5.44 1.44 -20.69
CA LYS A 89 4.39 1.41 -19.68
C LYS A 89 4.93 0.88 -18.35
N GLU A 90 5.70 -0.20 -18.36
CA GLU A 90 6.32 -0.78 -17.16
C GLU A 90 7.24 0.23 -16.46
N ILE A 91 8.09 0.93 -17.22
CA ILE A 91 8.97 2.00 -16.69
C ILE A 91 8.13 3.11 -16.05
N SER A 92 7.05 3.54 -16.71
CA SER A 92 6.17 4.59 -16.18
C SER A 92 5.50 4.16 -14.87
N GLU A 93 5.03 2.91 -14.78
CA GLU A 93 4.40 2.34 -13.58
C GLU A 93 5.42 2.21 -12.44
N GLN A 94 6.62 1.70 -12.72
CA GLN A 94 7.71 1.60 -11.73
C GLN A 94 8.11 2.98 -11.21
N ARG A 95 8.28 3.98 -12.08
CA ARG A 95 8.61 5.36 -11.67
C ARG A 95 7.50 5.97 -10.79
N SER A 96 6.24 5.74 -11.13
CA SER A 96 5.10 6.17 -10.31
C SER A 96 5.14 5.53 -8.92
N PHE A 97 5.39 4.21 -8.88
CA PHE A 97 5.51 3.47 -7.63
C PHE A 97 6.68 3.96 -6.76
N ILE A 98 7.86 4.17 -7.34
CA ILE A 98 9.02 4.75 -6.66
C ILE A 98 8.67 6.12 -6.07
N ASN A 99 8.00 6.99 -6.83
CA ASN A 99 7.58 8.31 -6.35
C ASN A 99 6.58 8.21 -5.18
N SER A 100 5.66 7.24 -5.21
CA SER A 100 4.73 6.97 -4.11
C SER A 100 5.44 6.50 -2.83
N LEU A 101 6.52 5.70 -2.95
CA LEU A 101 7.32 5.27 -1.81
C LEU A 101 8.12 6.43 -1.21
N LYS A 102 8.73 7.26 -2.07
CA LYS A 102 9.45 8.46 -1.64
C LYS A 102 8.55 9.41 -0.85
N SER A 103 7.32 9.65 -1.33
CA SER A 103 6.37 10.54 -0.64
C SER A 103 5.82 9.94 0.65
N LYS A 104 5.47 8.64 0.66
CA LYS A 104 4.90 7.97 1.85
C LYS A 104 5.86 7.95 3.03
N PHE A 105 7.15 7.73 2.79
CA PHE A 105 8.16 7.63 3.84
C PHE A 105 8.95 8.93 4.06
N SER A 106 8.71 9.97 3.24
CA SER A 106 9.48 11.22 3.21
C SER A 106 10.99 10.95 3.18
N VAL A 107 11.39 10.14 2.21
CA VAL A 107 12.73 9.58 2.09
C VAL A 107 13.49 10.23 0.94
N ASN A 108 14.73 10.66 1.22
CA ASN A 108 15.72 10.96 0.21
C ASN A 108 16.81 9.86 0.19
N VAL A 109 17.09 9.31 -0.99
CA VAL A 109 18.10 8.24 -1.19
C VAL A 109 19.51 8.74 -0.82
N GLU A 110 19.76 10.04 -0.90
CA GLU A 110 21.05 10.64 -0.52
C GLU A 110 21.26 10.69 1.01
N GLU A 111 20.21 10.50 1.81
CA GLU A 111 20.28 10.57 3.28
C GLU A 111 20.48 9.20 3.95
N VAL A 112 20.83 8.14 3.21
CA VAL A 112 21.04 6.78 3.77
C VAL A 112 22.04 6.79 4.91
N ASP A 113 23.20 7.40 4.69
CA ASP A 113 24.28 7.45 5.68
C ASP A 113 23.85 8.18 6.95
N LYS A 114 23.13 9.30 6.79
CA LYS A 114 22.56 10.08 7.89
C LYS A 114 21.51 9.28 8.67
N ILE A 115 20.68 8.48 8.00
CA ILE A 115 19.68 7.62 8.67
C ILE A 115 20.37 6.49 9.42
N LYS A 116 21.40 5.85 8.84
CA LYS A 116 22.23 4.84 9.52
C LYS A 116 22.88 5.40 10.77
N GLY A 117 23.56 6.54 10.67
CA GLY A 117 24.15 7.22 11.82
C GLY A 117 23.13 7.59 12.89
N ALA A 118 21.93 8.01 12.50
CA ALA A 118 20.84 8.30 13.45
C ALA A 118 20.34 7.03 14.18
N ILE A 119 20.27 5.88 13.47
CA ILE A 119 19.94 4.59 14.08
C ILE A 119 21.03 4.19 15.08
N ASP A 120 22.30 4.28 14.70
CA ASP A 120 23.43 3.90 15.56
C ASP A 120 23.46 4.74 16.85
N LEU A 121 23.27 6.06 16.74
CA LEU A 121 23.16 6.95 17.89
C LEU A 121 21.98 6.58 18.79
N LYS A 122 20.80 6.32 18.20
CA LYS A 122 19.61 5.92 18.96
C LYS A 122 19.76 4.54 19.62
N GLN A 123 20.48 3.61 18.99
CA GLN A 123 20.81 2.32 19.58
C GLN A 123 21.77 2.47 20.77
N SER A 124 22.75 3.37 20.68
CA SER A 124 23.61 3.72 21.82
C SER A 124 22.80 4.33 22.97
N GLU A 125 21.94 5.31 22.68
CA GLU A 125 21.03 5.90 23.69
C GLU A 125 20.11 4.84 24.33
N LYS A 126 19.60 3.90 23.52
CA LYS A 126 18.80 2.77 24.00
C LYS A 126 19.59 1.93 25.00
N PHE A 127 20.83 1.57 24.65
CA PHE A 127 21.68 0.73 25.50
C PHE A 127 22.00 1.40 26.83
N GLU A 128 22.40 2.67 26.82
CA GLU A 128 22.65 3.44 28.05
C GLU A 128 21.42 3.54 28.94
N LEU A 129 20.24 3.78 28.35
CA LEU A 129 18.99 3.88 29.10
C LEU A 129 18.54 2.52 29.65
N GLN A 130 18.78 1.44 28.90
CA GLN A 130 18.54 0.06 29.35
C GLN A 130 19.42 -0.26 30.56
N GLU A 131 20.71 0.08 30.51
CA GLU A 131 21.65 -0.12 31.60
C GLU A 131 21.24 0.69 32.86
N GLN A 132 20.78 1.93 32.68
CA GLN A 132 20.24 2.74 33.78
C GLN A 132 18.98 2.15 34.42
N ILE A 133 18.11 1.51 33.62
CA ILE A 133 16.91 0.80 34.09
C ILE A 133 17.30 -0.48 34.84
N ASP A 134 18.23 -1.27 34.30
CA ASP A 134 18.68 -2.53 34.88
C ASP A 134 19.44 -2.32 36.20
N ASN A 135 20.25 -1.25 36.27
CA ASN A 135 20.95 -0.82 37.48
C ASN A 135 20.01 -0.18 38.51
N PHE A 136 18.74 0.09 38.17
CA PHE A 136 17.72 0.59 39.09
C PHE A 136 17.21 -0.53 40.03
N ASN A 137 18.14 -1.22 40.70
CA ASN A 137 17.87 -2.41 41.51
C ASN A 137 17.66 -2.04 42.99
N PHE A 138 16.55 -1.35 43.30
CA PHE A 138 16.10 -1.13 44.68
C PHE A 138 15.55 -2.40 45.35
N TYR A 139 15.24 -3.45 44.58
CA TYR A 139 14.49 -4.61 45.08
C TYR A 139 15.24 -5.44 46.15
N GLN A 140 16.58 -5.51 46.09
CA GLN A 140 17.37 -6.23 47.10
C GLN A 140 17.59 -5.43 48.38
N GLU A 141 17.80 -4.12 48.27
CA GLU A 141 17.94 -3.20 49.41
C GLU A 141 16.60 -3.05 50.16
N GLU A 142 15.49 -2.93 49.43
CA GLU A 142 14.14 -2.80 49.98
C GLU A 142 13.71 -4.07 50.76
N ARG A 143 14.10 -5.26 50.29
CA ARG A 143 13.89 -6.52 51.02
C ARG A 143 14.68 -6.60 52.33
N LYS A 144 15.92 -6.10 52.34
CA LYS A 144 16.76 -6.06 53.56
C LYS A 144 16.17 -5.10 54.58
N LEU A 145 15.83 -3.88 54.16
CA LEU A 145 15.20 -2.86 55.01
C LEU A 145 13.84 -3.31 55.55
N SER A 146 13.02 -3.96 54.72
CA SER A 146 11.73 -4.52 55.15
C SER A 146 11.91 -5.67 56.16
N LYS A 147 12.94 -6.52 55.97
CA LYS A 147 13.28 -7.59 56.90
C LYS A 147 13.79 -7.04 58.23
N GLU A 148 14.67 -6.05 58.21
CA GLU A 148 15.20 -5.36 59.40
C GLU A 148 14.08 -4.64 60.18
N LEU A 149 13.16 -3.97 59.48
CA LEU A 149 11.99 -3.32 60.09
C LEU A 149 11.08 -4.31 60.82
N VAL A 150 10.76 -5.45 60.19
CA VAL A 150 9.84 -6.45 60.73
C VAL A 150 10.50 -7.32 61.80
N GLU A 151 11.69 -7.86 61.52
CA GLU A 151 12.35 -8.82 62.40
C GLU A 151 12.94 -8.14 63.64
N GLU A 152 13.55 -6.95 63.51
CA GLU A 152 14.22 -6.30 64.64
C GLU A 152 13.35 -5.25 65.31
N ILE A 153 12.80 -4.29 64.56
CA ILE A 153 12.14 -3.13 65.17
C ILE A 153 10.72 -3.47 65.66
N GLU A 154 9.85 -4.03 64.81
CA GLU A 154 8.47 -4.36 65.20
C GLU A 154 8.43 -5.45 66.30
N THR A 155 9.30 -6.46 66.20
CA THR A 155 9.43 -7.48 67.25
C THR A 155 9.88 -6.85 68.57
N LYS A 156 10.87 -5.95 68.55
CA LYS A 156 11.36 -5.32 69.79
C LYS A 156 10.37 -4.34 70.40
N VAL A 157 9.65 -3.58 69.57
CA VAL A 157 8.55 -2.72 70.01
C VAL A 157 7.43 -3.55 70.65
N SER A 158 7.05 -4.68 70.04
CA SER A 158 6.05 -5.59 70.61
C SER A 158 6.47 -6.17 71.96
N GLN A 159 7.75 -6.60 72.09
CA GLN A 159 8.32 -7.08 73.35
C GLN A 159 8.31 -5.98 74.43
N LEU A 160 8.74 -4.76 74.08
CA LEU A 160 8.79 -3.63 75.00
C LEU A 160 7.40 -3.18 75.45
N ASN A 161 6.41 -3.13 74.54
CA ASN A 161 5.02 -2.83 74.87
C ASN A 161 4.42 -3.88 75.82
N SER A 162 4.72 -5.16 75.59
CA SER A 162 4.26 -6.24 76.46
C SER A 162 4.91 -6.14 77.86
N ALA A 163 6.20 -5.79 77.91
CA ALA A 163 6.91 -5.57 79.16
C ALA A 163 6.38 -4.34 79.93
N GLU A 164 6.10 -3.24 79.23
CA GLU A 164 5.49 -2.04 79.80
C GLU A 164 4.13 -2.36 80.42
N TYR A 165 3.26 -3.05 79.68
CA TYR A 165 1.94 -3.46 80.17
C TYR A 165 2.02 -4.31 81.45
N ASN A 166 2.93 -5.30 81.48
CA ASN A 166 3.11 -6.16 82.64
C ASN A 166 3.62 -5.37 83.86
N LEU A 167 4.58 -4.47 83.66
CA LEU A 167 5.12 -3.64 84.74
C LEU A 167 4.09 -2.62 85.24
N GLU A 168 3.27 -2.05 84.37
CA GLU A 168 2.16 -1.16 84.77
C GLU A 168 1.11 -1.92 85.59
N PHE A 169 0.77 -3.15 85.17
CA PHE A 169 -0.14 -4.01 85.92
C PHE A 169 0.43 -4.39 87.29
N ASP A 170 1.71 -4.75 87.37
CA ASP A 170 2.39 -5.04 88.63
C ASP A 170 2.48 -3.80 89.53
N LEU A 171 2.72 -2.63 88.95
CA LEU A 171 2.71 -1.35 89.67
C LEU A 171 1.32 -1.05 90.24
N GLU A 172 0.26 -1.28 89.47
CA GLU A 172 -1.12 -1.09 89.91
C GLU A 172 -1.49 -2.06 91.05
N LYS A 173 -1.15 -3.35 90.93
CA LYS A 173 -1.34 -4.33 92.01
C LYS A 173 -0.53 -3.99 93.27
N THR A 174 0.70 -3.54 93.10
CA THR A 174 1.57 -3.14 94.22
C THR A 174 1.00 -1.91 94.93
N LYS A 175 0.43 -0.95 94.19
CA LYS A 175 -0.30 0.20 94.76
C LYS A 175 -1.61 -0.20 95.45
N GLN A 176 -2.41 -1.10 94.87
CA GLN A 176 -3.63 -1.62 95.52
C GLN A 176 -3.33 -2.41 96.80
N SER A 177 -2.12 -2.96 96.94
CA SER A 177 -1.69 -3.62 98.18
C SER A 177 -1.49 -2.65 99.36
N PHE A 178 -1.36 -1.34 99.11
CA PHE A 178 -1.30 -0.32 100.17
C PHE A 178 -2.66 -0.07 100.84
N SER A 179 -3.77 -0.31 100.16
CA SER A 179 -5.11 0.05 100.66
C SER A 179 -5.77 -1.03 101.52
N GLN A 180 -5.15 -2.19 101.70
CA GLN A 180 -5.61 -3.24 102.62
C GLN A 180 -4.92 -3.13 103.99
N ASN A 181 -5.39 -2.21 104.83
CA ASN A 181 -5.03 -2.21 106.24
C ASN A 181 -5.93 -3.18 107.01
N ILE A 182 -5.32 -4.19 107.63
CA ILE A 182 -6.01 -5.07 108.58
C ILE A 182 -6.13 -4.29 109.90
N SER A 183 -7.25 -3.59 110.11
CA SER A 183 -7.54 -2.95 111.41
C SER A 183 -8.31 -3.93 112.29
N PHE A 184 -7.70 -4.37 113.40
CA PHE A 184 -8.37 -5.11 114.46
C PHE A 184 -8.66 -4.15 115.62
N ASP A 185 -9.94 -3.91 115.93
CA ASP A 185 -10.35 -3.07 117.05
C ASP A 185 -10.57 -3.92 118.31
N ILE A 186 -9.63 -3.83 119.25
CA ILE A 186 -9.67 -4.55 120.53
C ILE A 186 -10.87 -4.12 121.39
N ASN A 187 -11.39 -2.90 121.20
CA ASN A 187 -12.53 -2.40 121.97
C ASN A 187 -13.84 -3.06 121.53
N GLN A 188 -14.03 -3.29 120.23
CA GLN A 188 -15.17 -4.06 119.73
C GLN A 188 -15.14 -5.51 120.22
N LEU A 189 -13.96 -6.13 120.24
CA LEU A 189 -13.84 -7.50 120.73
C LEU A 189 -14.19 -7.59 122.22
N LYS A 190 -13.72 -6.62 123.02
CA LYS A 190 -14.08 -6.52 124.45
C LYS A 190 -15.58 -6.36 124.68
N SER A 191 -16.27 -5.53 123.88
CA SER A 191 -17.71 -5.34 124.03
C SER A 191 -18.50 -6.62 123.73
N ILE A 192 -18.09 -7.41 122.73
CA ILE A 192 -18.74 -8.68 122.37
C ILE A 192 -18.61 -9.72 123.50
N TYR A 193 -17.45 -9.78 124.15
CA TYR A 193 -17.24 -10.70 125.28
C TYR A 193 -17.97 -10.24 126.56
N GLU A 194 -18.09 -8.92 126.78
CA GLU A 194 -18.92 -8.36 127.86
C GLU A 194 -20.42 -8.61 127.63
N GLU A 195 -20.91 -8.44 126.40
CA GLU A 195 -22.33 -8.71 126.04
C GLU A 195 -22.71 -10.19 126.18
N THR A 196 -21.75 -11.11 126.02
CA THR A 196 -22.00 -12.55 126.13
C THR A 196 -21.84 -13.11 127.54
N GLN A 197 -21.52 -12.28 128.55
CA GLN A 197 -21.23 -12.68 129.94
C GLN A 197 -20.17 -13.80 130.07
N ILE A 198 -19.28 -13.93 129.08
CA ILE A 198 -18.17 -14.88 129.10
C ILE A 198 -16.94 -14.15 129.63
N PHE A 199 -16.32 -14.70 130.68
CA PHE A 199 -15.13 -14.12 131.30
C PHE A 199 -13.99 -13.98 130.29
N PHE A 200 -13.57 -12.73 129.99
CA PHE A 200 -12.45 -12.44 129.10
C PHE A 200 -11.14 -12.45 129.90
N PRO A 201 -10.27 -13.47 129.76
CA PRO A 201 -9.09 -13.61 130.59
C PRO A 201 -8.05 -12.51 130.30
N ASP A 202 -7.46 -11.91 131.34
CA ASP A 202 -6.44 -10.84 131.19
C ASP A 202 -5.21 -11.28 130.38
N ASN A 203 -4.92 -12.59 130.32
CA ASN A 203 -3.84 -13.15 129.50
C ASN A 203 -4.08 -12.96 127.99
N LEU A 204 -5.34 -12.99 127.53
CA LEU A 204 -5.69 -12.74 126.13
C LEU A 204 -5.48 -11.26 125.75
N VAL A 205 -5.70 -10.31 126.67
CA VAL A 205 -5.45 -8.88 126.39
C VAL A 205 -3.97 -8.60 126.12
N LYS A 206 -3.05 -9.28 126.81
CA LYS A 206 -1.61 -9.17 126.58
C LYS A 206 -1.18 -9.81 125.26
N ASP A 207 -1.72 -10.98 124.92
CA ASP A 207 -1.42 -11.65 123.64
C ASP A 207 -1.97 -10.87 122.45
N TYR A 208 -3.17 -10.27 122.56
CA TYR A 208 -3.74 -9.43 121.51
C TYR A 208 -2.99 -8.11 121.30
N LYS A 209 -2.56 -7.43 122.37
CA LYS A 209 -1.68 -6.25 122.24
C LYS A 209 -0.34 -6.61 121.61
N SER A 210 0.20 -7.78 121.95
CA SER A 210 1.44 -8.29 121.33
C SER A 210 1.23 -8.59 119.84
N LEU A 211 0.05 -9.09 119.46
CA LEU A 211 -0.35 -9.32 118.06
C LEU A 211 -0.55 -8.01 117.28
N GLU A 212 -1.12 -6.99 117.93
CA GLU A 212 -1.31 -5.64 117.37
C GLU A 212 0.04 -4.95 117.12
N GLU A 213 0.97 -5.00 118.08
CA GLU A 213 2.35 -4.49 117.89
C GLU A 213 3.12 -5.27 116.82
N PHE A 214 2.95 -6.61 116.75
CA PHE A 214 3.55 -7.43 115.70
C PHE A 214 2.99 -7.07 114.32
N ASN A 215 1.67 -6.95 114.17
CA ASN A 215 1.03 -6.52 112.92
C ASN A 215 1.46 -5.10 112.52
N LYS A 216 1.64 -4.19 113.49
CA LYS A 216 2.11 -2.83 113.21
C LYS A 216 3.54 -2.81 112.68
N LYS A 217 4.46 -3.59 113.31
CA LYS A 217 5.84 -3.76 112.81
C LYS A 217 5.89 -4.45 111.44
N ILE A 218 5.10 -5.49 111.22
CA ILE A 218 5.01 -6.16 109.91
C ILE A 218 4.46 -5.22 108.84
N THR A 219 3.49 -4.38 109.17
CA THR A 219 2.87 -3.43 108.23
C THR A 219 3.84 -2.30 107.87
N GLU A 220 4.63 -1.80 108.83
CA GLU A 220 5.67 -0.80 108.58
C GLU A 220 6.79 -1.34 107.66
N GLU A 221 7.30 -2.54 107.93
CA GLU A 221 8.31 -3.20 107.08
C GLU A 221 7.74 -3.53 105.68
N ARG A 222 6.48 -4.00 105.61
CA ARG A 222 5.79 -4.27 104.34
C ARG A 222 5.60 -3.00 103.51
N ASN A 223 5.17 -1.90 104.11
CA ASN A 223 4.96 -0.63 103.41
C ASN A 223 6.29 -0.05 102.89
N LYS A 224 7.38 -0.21 103.65
CA LYS A 224 8.72 0.19 103.20
C LYS A 224 9.15 -0.61 101.98
N TYR A 225 9.00 -1.94 102.00
CA TYR A 225 9.29 -2.81 100.84
C TYR A 225 8.41 -2.49 99.62
N LEU A 226 7.12 -2.19 99.84
CA LEU A 226 6.20 -1.82 98.75
C LEU A 226 6.56 -0.46 98.13
N LEU A 227 7.00 0.54 98.91
CA LEU A 227 7.47 1.83 98.39
C LEU A 227 8.72 1.67 97.52
N GLU A 228 9.69 0.86 97.97
CA GLU A 228 10.90 0.56 97.22
C GLU A 228 10.55 -0.14 95.89
N LYS A 229 9.68 -1.14 95.94
CA LYS A 229 9.20 -1.85 94.75
C LYS A 229 8.43 -0.95 93.78
N VAL A 230 7.63 0.00 94.28
CA VAL A 230 6.95 1.01 93.45
C VAL A 230 7.97 1.92 92.76
N GLY A 231 9.04 2.33 93.47
CA GLY A 231 10.14 3.11 92.91
C GLY A 231 10.84 2.38 91.75
N ASP A 232 11.21 1.12 91.97
CA ASP A 232 11.87 0.28 90.98
C ASP A 232 11.01 0.05 89.74
N LEU A 233 9.74 -0.33 89.92
CA LEU A 233 8.80 -0.54 88.80
C LEU A 233 8.61 0.74 87.98
N THR A 234 8.52 1.89 88.64
CA THR A 234 8.37 3.19 87.96
C THR A 234 9.63 3.56 87.16
N SER A 235 10.82 3.24 87.67
CA SER A 235 12.08 3.45 86.95
C SER A 235 12.18 2.56 85.71
N GLN A 236 11.82 1.27 85.84
CA GLN A 236 11.83 0.32 84.72
C GLN A 236 10.85 0.71 83.61
N ILE A 237 9.64 1.16 83.96
CA ILE A 237 8.67 1.68 82.98
C ILE A 237 9.24 2.89 82.23
N LYS A 238 9.94 3.79 82.93
CA LYS A 238 10.56 4.97 82.31
C LYS A 238 11.65 4.59 81.29
N GLU A 239 12.48 3.60 81.61
CA GLU A 239 13.51 3.10 80.69
C GLU A 239 12.93 2.42 79.45
N ILE A 240 11.86 1.64 79.62
CA ILE A 240 11.15 1.00 78.50
C ILE A 240 10.54 2.05 77.57
N ARG A 241 9.91 3.09 78.12
CA ARG A 241 9.34 4.20 77.33
C ARG A 241 10.39 4.95 76.52
N LEU A 242 11.56 5.22 77.12
CA LEU A 242 12.69 5.82 76.39
C LEU A 242 13.14 4.93 75.24
N SER A 243 13.26 3.62 75.49
CA SER A 243 13.62 2.65 74.44
C SER A 243 12.58 2.60 73.32
N LEU A 244 11.28 2.57 73.65
CA LEU A 244 10.19 2.61 72.67
C LEU A 244 10.25 3.87 71.80
N GLN A 245 10.58 5.02 72.38
CA GLN A 245 10.74 6.26 71.63
C GLN A 245 11.91 6.17 70.63
N GLU A 246 13.05 5.62 71.03
CA GLU A 246 14.19 5.41 70.14
C GLU A 246 13.87 4.47 68.97
N TYR A 247 13.21 3.33 69.25
CA TYR A 247 12.79 2.39 68.21
C TYR A 247 11.75 3.02 67.26
N ASN A 248 10.87 3.88 67.75
CA ASN A 248 9.88 4.55 66.91
C ASN A 248 10.52 5.63 66.00
N VAL A 249 11.58 6.30 66.45
CA VAL A 249 12.38 7.20 65.60
C VAL A 249 13.06 6.41 64.48
N LYS A 250 13.72 5.28 64.81
CA LYS A 250 14.33 4.39 63.82
C LYS A 250 13.31 3.83 62.81
N ARG A 251 12.13 3.42 63.29
CA ARG A 251 11.01 2.95 62.47
C ARG A 251 10.60 3.97 61.40
N ASN A 252 10.44 5.23 61.81
CA ASN A 252 10.04 6.31 60.89
C ASN A 252 11.12 6.63 59.86
N GLN A 253 12.40 6.53 60.22
CA GLN A 253 13.52 6.72 59.29
C GLN A 253 13.54 5.64 58.19
N ILE A 254 13.34 4.37 58.56
CA ILE A 254 13.31 3.27 57.58
C ILE A 254 12.08 3.38 56.66
N LEU A 255 10.91 3.70 57.23
CA LEU A 255 9.68 3.87 56.46
C LEU A 255 9.75 5.01 55.44
N SER A 256 10.46 6.11 55.73
CA SER A 256 10.60 7.22 54.77
C SER A 256 11.45 6.85 53.55
N VAL A 257 12.47 5.99 53.74
CA VAL A 257 13.33 5.50 52.65
C VAL A 257 12.57 4.54 51.73
N LEU A 258 11.73 3.67 52.30
CA LEU A 258 10.89 2.72 51.54
C LEU A 258 9.76 3.40 50.73
N THR A 259 9.36 4.62 51.10
CA THR A 259 8.23 5.34 50.46
C THR A 259 8.64 6.45 49.52
N ASP A 260 9.90 6.50 49.08
CA ASP A 260 10.43 7.58 48.24
C ASP A 260 9.79 7.57 46.83
N LYS A 261 8.71 8.35 46.68
CA LYS A 261 7.89 8.48 45.46
C LYS A 261 8.68 8.92 44.23
N ASP A 262 9.88 9.47 44.40
CA ASP A 262 10.68 10.02 43.32
C ASP A 262 11.45 8.96 42.53
N SER A 263 11.84 7.84 43.17
CA SER A 263 12.54 6.73 42.49
C SER A 263 11.62 6.02 41.48
N PHE A 264 10.39 5.70 41.87
CA PHE A 264 9.42 5.08 40.97
C PHE A 264 9.01 5.99 39.79
N LYS A 265 8.89 7.31 40.02
CA LYS A 265 8.66 8.29 38.96
C LYS A 265 9.80 8.33 37.95
N LYS A 266 11.07 8.28 38.41
CA LYS A 266 12.25 8.22 37.54
C LYS A 266 12.25 6.95 36.69
N PHE A 267 12.02 5.79 37.28
CA PHE A 267 11.91 4.51 36.56
C PHE A 267 10.84 4.55 35.45
N LYS A 268 9.63 5.02 35.77
CA LYS A 268 8.55 5.18 34.78
C LYS A 268 8.93 6.14 33.65
N THR A 269 9.67 7.19 33.98
CA THR A 269 10.16 8.17 32.98
C THR A 269 11.18 7.53 32.04
N PHE A 270 12.12 6.73 32.57
CA PHE A 270 13.07 5.98 31.76
C PHE A 270 12.39 4.94 30.87
N GLN A 271 11.38 4.18 31.36
CA GLN A 271 10.61 3.28 30.50
C GLN A 271 9.88 4.00 29.36
N ILE A 272 9.24 5.14 29.63
CA ILE A 272 8.56 5.93 28.59
C ILE A 272 9.57 6.41 27.54
N ASN A 273 10.76 6.86 27.97
CA ASN A 273 11.81 7.29 27.06
C ASN A 273 12.38 6.12 26.26
N LEU A 274 12.53 4.93 26.85
CA LEU A 274 12.94 3.72 26.16
C LEU A 274 11.96 3.37 25.03
N SER A 275 10.65 3.35 25.32
CA SER A 275 9.64 3.10 24.29
C SER A 275 9.64 4.16 23.18
N LYS A 276 9.93 5.43 23.50
CA LYS A 276 10.09 6.49 22.48
C LYS A 276 11.29 6.23 21.59
N ILE A 277 12.44 5.89 22.16
CA ILE A 277 13.67 5.57 21.40
C ILE A 277 13.43 4.35 20.52
N GLU A 278 12.79 3.29 21.03
CA GLU A 278 12.44 2.10 20.25
C GLU A 278 11.48 2.42 19.08
N GLY A 279 10.50 3.29 19.32
CA GLY A 279 9.61 3.80 18.27
C GLY A 279 10.36 4.61 17.21
N ASP A 280 11.32 5.44 17.61
CA ASP A 280 12.17 6.21 16.70
C ASP A 280 13.08 5.30 15.87
N ILE A 281 13.74 4.31 16.48
CA ILE A 281 14.55 3.30 15.79
C ILE A 281 13.69 2.57 14.76
N SER A 282 12.51 2.09 15.15
CA SER A 282 11.60 1.37 14.25
C SER A 282 11.18 2.23 13.07
N ARG A 283 10.90 3.52 13.29
CA ARG A 283 10.57 4.47 12.22
C ARG A 283 11.75 4.71 11.26
N LEU A 284 12.97 4.82 11.79
CA LEU A 284 14.18 5.00 10.97
C LEU A 284 14.51 3.72 10.18
N ASP A 285 14.33 2.55 10.78
CA ASP A 285 14.53 1.25 10.12
C ASP A 285 13.55 1.04 8.96
N GLU A 286 12.27 1.39 9.13
CA GLU A 286 11.28 1.37 8.04
C GLU A 286 11.64 2.34 6.90
N LYS A 287 12.21 3.51 7.23
CA LYS A 287 12.74 4.42 6.21
C LYS A 287 13.91 3.79 5.46
N LEU A 288 14.82 3.13 6.15
CA LEU A 288 16.00 2.48 5.55
C LEU A 288 15.58 1.34 4.60
N LYS A 289 14.68 0.46 5.04
CA LYS A 289 14.10 -0.59 4.19
C LYS A 289 13.42 -0.03 2.94
N SER A 290 12.73 1.10 3.08
CA SER A 290 12.11 1.78 1.94
C SER A 290 13.17 2.29 0.94
N ILE A 291 14.30 2.81 1.43
CA ILE A 291 15.42 3.22 0.56
C ILE A 291 16.00 2.04 -0.19
N ASP A 292 16.28 0.93 0.49
CA ASP A 292 16.83 -0.27 -0.15
C ASP A 292 15.90 -0.78 -1.26
N LYS A 293 14.59 -0.80 -0.98
CA LYS A 293 13.58 -1.16 -1.98
C LYS A 293 13.57 -0.19 -3.17
N ILE A 294 13.68 1.12 -2.92
CA ILE A 294 13.78 2.13 -3.97
C ILE A 294 15.05 1.92 -4.82
N ALA A 295 16.18 1.57 -4.21
CA ALA A 295 17.43 1.31 -4.92
C ALA A 295 17.30 0.13 -5.89
N ILE A 296 16.73 -1.00 -5.44
CA ILE A 296 16.47 -2.19 -6.28
C ILE A 296 15.52 -1.85 -7.45
N LEU A 297 14.47 -1.08 -7.17
CA LEU A 297 13.52 -0.66 -8.21
C LEU A 297 14.18 0.26 -9.23
N ASN A 298 15.04 1.19 -8.80
CA ASN A 298 15.79 2.05 -9.72
C ASN A 298 16.74 1.23 -10.61
N GLU A 299 17.44 0.24 -10.05
CA GLU A 299 18.29 -0.66 -10.84
C GLU A 299 17.49 -1.41 -11.91
N THR A 300 16.32 -1.93 -11.53
CA THR A 300 15.39 -2.58 -12.46
C THR A 300 14.92 -1.60 -13.54
N THR A 301 14.50 -0.39 -13.16
CA THR A 301 14.08 0.66 -14.09
C THR A 301 15.20 1.06 -15.06
N ASN A 302 16.46 1.11 -14.61
CA ASN A 302 17.60 1.38 -15.47
C ASN A 302 17.79 0.25 -16.49
N SER A 303 17.76 -1.01 -16.06
CA SER A 303 17.86 -2.15 -16.97
C SER A 303 16.75 -2.18 -18.03
N LEU A 304 15.52 -1.79 -17.66
CA LEU A 304 14.41 -1.64 -18.60
C LEU A 304 14.62 -0.47 -19.57
N THR A 305 15.21 0.62 -19.09
CA THR A 305 15.55 1.78 -19.93
C THR A 305 16.61 1.40 -20.97
N ASP A 306 17.63 0.62 -20.58
CA ASP A 306 18.64 0.12 -21.52
C ASP A 306 18.01 -0.80 -22.59
N LYS A 307 17.10 -1.69 -22.19
CA LYS A 307 16.34 -2.53 -23.13
C LYS A 307 15.50 -1.69 -24.08
N LEU A 308 14.81 -0.66 -23.57
CA LEU A 308 14.02 0.26 -24.37
C LEU A 308 14.89 0.98 -25.41
N GLU A 309 16.07 1.44 -25.03
CA GLU A 309 17.02 2.07 -25.97
C GLU A 309 17.47 1.10 -27.08
N ASN A 310 17.67 -0.18 -26.75
CA ASN A 310 17.98 -1.19 -27.75
C ASN A 310 16.83 -1.38 -28.74
N PHE A 311 15.58 -1.51 -28.27
CA PHE A 311 14.41 -1.59 -29.14
C PHE A 311 14.29 -0.34 -30.04
N VAL A 312 14.51 0.85 -29.50
CA VAL A 312 14.49 2.10 -30.26
C VAL A 312 15.53 2.09 -31.40
N LYS A 313 16.75 1.60 -31.12
CA LYS A 313 17.83 1.46 -32.11
C LYS A 313 17.49 0.40 -33.17
N GLU A 314 16.99 -0.76 -32.75
CA GLU A 314 16.59 -1.85 -33.65
C GLU A 314 15.46 -1.42 -34.61
N ILE A 315 14.44 -0.74 -34.09
CA ILE A 315 13.35 -0.18 -34.90
C ILE A 315 13.90 0.81 -35.93
N ASN A 316 14.80 1.71 -35.53
CA ASN A 316 15.40 2.67 -36.46
C ASN A 316 16.29 1.98 -37.51
N ALA A 317 17.03 0.94 -37.12
CA ALA A 317 17.81 0.13 -38.04
C ALA A 317 16.92 -0.54 -39.08
N GLN A 318 15.76 -1.11 -38.68
CA GLN A 318 14.80 -1.69 -39.63
C GLN A 318 14.26 -0.65 -40.62
N ILE A 319 13.92 0.55 -40.14
CA ILE A 319 13.37 1.62 -40.99
C ILE A 319 14.40 2.14 -42.01
N THR A 320 15.68 2.18 -41.62
CA THR A 320 16.78 2.70 -42.46
C THR A 320 17.44 1.63 -43.34
N SER A 321 17.31 0.35 -42.98
CA SER A 321 17.76 -0.77 -43.80
C SER A 321 16.96 -0.87 -45.11
N ASN A 322 17.59 -1.42 -46.16
CA ASN A 322 16.93 -1.71 -47.43
C ASN A 322 16.39 -3.16 -47.50
N ASP A 323 16.25 -3.83 -46.34
CA ASP A 323 15.86 -5.25 -46.29
C ASP A 323 14.35 -5.43 -46.52
N ASN A 324 13.53 -4.45 -46.13
CA ASN A 324 12.09 -4.47 -46.38
C ASN A 324 11.77 -4.15 -47.85
N LYS A 325 11.24 -5.14 -48.57
CA LYS A 325 10.81 -5.02 -49.97
C LYS A 325 9.35 -4.59 -50.14
N VAL A 326 8.51 -4.80 -49.13
CA VAL A 326 7.08 -4.51 -49.17
C VAL A 326 6.84 -3.00 -49.09
N TYR A 327 7.46 -2.33 -48.12
CA TYR A 327 7.19 -0.91 -47.88
C TYR A 327 7.55 0.01 -49.05
N PRO A 328 8.71 -0.14 -49.73
CA PRO A 328 9.01 0.63 -50.94
C PRO A 328 8.00 0.41 -52.06
N GLU A 329 7.51 -0.82 -52.22
CA GLU A 329 6.52 -1.16 -53.25
C GLU A 329 5.15 -0.52 -52.93
N ILE A 330 4.69 -0.60 -51.67
CA ILE A 330 3.48 0.12 -51.21
C ILE A 330 3.62 1.61 -51.49
N ARG A 331 4.76 2.23 -51.15
CA ARG A 331 5.00 3.66 -51.39
C ARG A 331 4.90 4.03 -52.86
N LYS A 332 5.48 3.21 -53.74
CA LYS A 332 5.45 3.40 -55.19
C LYS A 332 4.03 3.27 -55.75
N ILE A 333 3.30 2.24 -55.35
CA ILE A 333 1.93 2.02 -55.81
C ILE A 333 1.02 3.16 -55.33
N PHE A 334 1.11 3.52 -54.05
CA PHE A 334 0.39 4.65 -53.45
C PHE A 334 0.61 5.94 -54.24
N HIS A 335 1.87 6.26 -54.52
CA HIS A 335 2.25 7.43 -55.32
C HIS A 335 1.60 7.40 -56.70
N ASN A 336 1.68 6.26 -57.40
CA ASN A 336 1.16 6.12 -58.76
C ASN A 336 -0.37 6.26 -58.82
N ILE A 337 -1.09 5.64 -57.89
CA ILE A 337 -2.56 5.73 -57.81
C ILE A 337 -2.96 7.18 -57.57
N PHE A 338 -2.38 7.81 -56.55
CA PHE A 338 -2.75 9.17 -56.19
C PHE A 338 -2.40 10.17 -57.30
N ARG A 339 -1.23 10.01 -57.92
CA ARG A 339 -0.79 10.83 -59.05
C ARG A 339 -1.72 10.68 -60.25
N TYR A 340 -2.19 9.48 -60.57
CA TYR A 340 -3.13 9.26 -61.66
C TYR A 340 -4.47 10.00 -61.44
N ILE A 341 -4.97 9.99 -60.21
CA ILE A 341 -6.22 10.66 -59.87
C ILE A 341 -6.02 12.18 -59.82
N PHE A 342 -5.09 12.66 -58.99
CA PHE A 342 -4.97 14.09 -58.67
C PHE A 342 -4.00 14.87 -59.54
N ASN A 343 -3.12 14.21 -60.30
CA ASN A 343 -1.97 14.83 -60.96
C ASN A 343 -1.08 15.60 -59.98
N ALA A 344 -0.84 15.00 -58.81
CA ALA A 344 -0.02 15.55 -57.74
C ALA A 344 0.88 14.45 -57.18
N PRO A 345 2.18 14.71 -56.96
CA PRO A 345 3.05 13.80 -56.25
C PRO A 345 2.60 13.62 -54.80
N SER A 346 2.60 12.38 -54.31
CA SER A 346 2.41 12.07 -52.90
C SER A 346 3.44 11.06 -52.41
N ILE A 347 3.80 11.14 -51.14
CA ILE A 347 4.74 10.25 -50.49
C ILE A 347 4.26 9.89 -49.08
N ILE A 348 4.33 8.60 -48.76
CA ILE A 348 4.21 8.11 -47.38
C ILE A 348 5.61 7.86 -46.81
N PHE A 349 5.81 8.23 -45.55
CA PHE A 349 7.06 8.02 -44.83
C PHE A 349 6.79 7.82 -43.34
N MET A 350 7.79 7.31 -42.62
CA MET A 350 7.75 7.14 -41.18
C MET A 350 8.86 7.98 -40.56
N LYS A 351 8.60 8.54 -39.37
CA LYS A 351 9.62 9.21 -38.55
C LYS A 351 9.56 8.68 -37.14
N GLN A 352 10.73 8.52 -36.52
CA GLN A 352 10.81 8.26 -35.10
C GLN A 352 10.80 9.60 -34.35
N ASN A 353 9.94 9.73 -33.34
CA ASN A 353 9.88 10.93 -32.52
C ASN A 353 10.91 10.90 -31.38
N LYS A 354 10.95 11.96 -30.56
CA LYS A 354 11.94 12.09 -29.46
C LYS A 354 11.85 10.97 -28.42
N GLN A 355 10.71 10.31 -28.29
CA GLN A 355 10.46 9.19 -27.38
C GLN A 355 10.70 7.82 -28.05
N GLY A 356 11.25 7.79 -29.26
CA GLY A 356 11.48 6.56 -29.98
C GLY A 356 10.23 5.96 -30.64
N ASN A 357 9.07 6.63 -30.57
CA ASN A 357 7.82 6.13 -31.14
C ASN A 357 7.74 6.43 -32.65
N ILE A 358 7.05 5.56 -33.39
CA ILE A 358 6.86 5.73 -34.82
C ILE A 358 5.67 6.66 -35.10
N GLU A 359 5.89 7.60 -36.02
CA GLU A 359 4.88 8.48 -36.62
C GLU A 359 4.79 8.20 -38.12
N PHE A 360 3.62 7.74 -38.57
CA PHE A 360 3.31 7.58 -39.99
C PHE A 360 2.83 8.91 -40.55
N LYS A 361 3.37 9.31 -41.70
CA LYS A 361 3.07 10.61 -42.31
C LYS A 361 2.89 10.47 -43.81
N VAL A 362 2.07 11.38 -44.33
CA VAL A 362 1.83 11.56 -45.76
C VAL A 362 2.12 13.01 -46.12
N GLU A 363 2.83 13.22 -47.21
CA GLU A 363 3.08 14.53 -47.79
C GLU A 363 2.58 14.53 -49.24
N VAL A 364 1.89 15.60 -49.63
CA VAL A 364 1.45 15.86 -51.00
C VAL A 364 2.10 17.15 -51.44
N THR A 365 2.72 17.16 -52.61
CA THR A 365 3.33 18.35 -53.21
C THR A 365 2.60 18.73 -54.49
N LYS A 366 2.72 20.00 -54.92
CA LYS A 366 2.28 20.42 -56.25
C LYS A 366 3.35 20.10 -57.28
N GLU A 367 2.95 19.72 -58.50
CA GLU A 367 3.92 19.64 -59.60
C GLU A 367 4.59 21.02 -59.78
N ASN A 368 5.92 21.06 -59.65
CA ASN A 368 6.80 22.24 -59.81
C ASN A 368 6.92 23.21 -58.61
N GLU A 369 6.51 22.83 -57.39
CA GLU A 369 6.84 23.59 -56.17
C GLU A 369 7.44 22.67 -55.09
N ASP A 370 8.57 23.10 -54.50
CA ASP A 370 9.14 22.46 -53.29
C ASP A 370 8.33 22.77 -52.01
N SER A 371 7.22 23.51 -52.15
CA SER A 371 6.38 23.92 -51.03
C SER A 371 5.34 22.84 -50.72
N ILE A 372 5.36 22.34 -49.48
CA ILE A 372 4.33 21.44 -48.95
C ILE A 372 3.03 22.22 -48.88
N THR A 373 2.00 21.80 -49.61
CA THR A 373 0.71 22.48 -49.56
C THR A 373 -0.08 21.98 -48.35
N ALA A 374 -0.76 22.90 -47.67
CA ALA A 374 -1.77 22.56 -46.67
C ALA A 374 -3.05 21.94 -47.29
N GLU A 375 -3.01 21.50 -48.55
CA GLU A 375 -4.15 20.93 -49.29
C GLU A 375 -4.50 19.50 -48.85
N GLY A 376 -3.62 18.83 -48.11
CA GLY A 376 -3.98 17.63 -47.33
C GLY A 376 -5.09 17.88 -46.29
N LYS A 377 -5.51 19.13 -46.07
CA LYS A 377 -6.62 19.51 -45.19
C LYS A 377 -8.00 19.48 -45.87
N GLY A 378 -8.08 19.22 -47.18
CA GLY A 378 -9.36 19.03 -47.85
C GLY A 378 -9.90 17.62 -47.60
N ASN A 379 -11.13 17.50 -47.09
CA ASN A 379 -11.78 16.21 -46.80
C ASN A 379 -11.74 15.24 -48.01
N THR A 380 -11.93 15.77 -49.22
CA THR A 380 -11.85 15.02 -50.48
C THR A 380 -10.46 14.47 -50.80
N TYR A 381 -9.40 15.25 -50.54
CA TYR A 381 -8.01 14.81 -50.74
C TYR A 381 -7.67 13.70 -49.75
N GLN A 382 -7.99 13.92 -48.47
CA GLN A 382 -7.73 12.96 -47.41
C GLN A 382 -8.43 11.61 -47.66
N LYS A 383 -9.70 11.63 -48.09
CA LYS A 383 -10.45 10.45 -48.52
C LYS A 383 -9.68 9.64 -49.58
N MET A 384 -9.16 10.31 -50.59
CA MET A 384 -8.43 9.64 -51.67
C MET A 384 -7.04 9.17 -51.28
N LEU A 385 -6.38 9.84 -50.33
CA LEU A 385 -5.14 9.33 -49.74
C LEU A 385 -5.41 8.02 -48.98
N CYS A 386 -6.49 7.94 -48.18
CA CYS A 386 -6.90 6.71 -47.49
C CYS A 386 -7.15 5.56 -48.50
N ILE A 387 -7.96 5.83 -49.52
CA ILE A 387 -8.31 4.83 -50.55
C ILE A 387 -7.06 4.36 -51.31
N SER A 388 -6.17 5.29 -51.67
CA SER A 388 -4.93 4.97 -52.37
C SER A 388 -3.99 4.13 -51.51
N PHE A 389 -3.97 4.37 -50.20
CA PHE A 389 -3.17 3.59 -49.26
C PHE A 389 -3.69 2.15 -49.14
N ASP A 390 -4.99 1.97 -48.90
CA ASP A 390 -5.59 0.64 -48.75
C ASP A 390 -5.40 -0.21 -50.02
N LEU A 391 -5.59 0.41 -51.20
CA LEU A 391 -5.31 -0.24 -52.49
C LEU A 391 -3.82 -0.60 -52.62
N ALA A 392 -2.91 0.30 -52.26
CA ALA A 392 -1.48 0.05 -52.36
C ALA A 392 -1.03 -1.15 -51.51
N VAL A 393 -1.59 -1.29 -50.30
CA VAL A 393 -1.33 -2.46 -49.44
C VAL A 393 -1.83 -3.75 -50.11
N LEU A 394 -3.08 -3.79 -50.58
CA LEU A 394 -3.63 -4.99 -51.22
C LEU A 394 -2.89 -5.39 -52.49
N ILE A 395 -2.47 -4.41 -53.28
CA ILE A 395 -1.67 -4.65 -54.49
C ILE A 395 -0.28 -5.16 -54.13
N ALA A 396 0.38 -4.61 -53.10
CA ALA A 396 1.69 -5.10 -52.69
C ALA A 396 1.66 -6.59 -52.27
N TYR A 397 0.55 -7.04 -51.68
CA TYR A 397 0.32 -8.42 -51.28
C TYR A 397 -0.51 -9.26 -52.26
N HIS A 398 -0.72 -8.83 -53.51
CA HIS A 398 -1.57 -9.56 -54.47
C HIS A 398 -1.05 -10.96 -54.83
N LYS A 399 0.25 -11.22 -54.63
CA LYS A 399 0.88 -12.55 -54.83
C LYS A 399 0.83 -13.43 -53.58
N ASN A 400 0.65 -12.83 -52.41
CA ASN A 400 0.51 -13.53 -51.14
C ASN A 400 -0.93 -13.96 -50.91
N SER A 401 -1.15 -15.00 -50.14
CA SER A 401 -2.50 -15.35 -49.72
C SER A 401 -2.98 -14.36 -48.66
N PHE A 402 -3.76 -13.38 -49.13
CA PHE A 402 -4.23 -12.26 -48.32
C PHE A 402 -5.60 -11.82 -48.84
N TYR A 403 -6.19 -10.79 -48.22
CA TYR A 403 -7.45 -10.24 -48.67
C TYR A 403 -7.41 -9.83 -50.15
N ARG A 404 -8.49 -10.14 -50.86
CA ARG A 404 -8.68 -9.81 -52.28
C ARG A 404 -9.78 -8.80 -52.50
N PHE A 405 -10.20 -8.10 -51.46
CA PHE A 405 -11.24 -7.10 -51.58
C PHE A 405 -11.03 -5.93 -50.62
N VAL A 406 -11.67 -4.82 -50.94
CA VAL A 406 -11.74 -3.62 -50.10
C VAL A 406 -13.12 -2.99 -50.24
N TYR A 407 -13.62 -2.41 -49.14
CA TYR A 407 -14.87 -1.69 -49.10
C TYR A 407 -14.67 -0.25 -48.64
N HIS A 408 -15.19 0.70 -49.41
CA HIS A 408 -15.10 2.12 -49.14
C HIS A 408 -16.48 2.80 -49.25
N ASP A 409 -17.03 3.24 -48.12
CA ASP A 409 -18.29 3.95 -48.09
C ASP A 409 -18.15 5.37 -48.66
N GLY A 410 -19.09 5.82 -49.49
CA GLY A 410 -19.12 7.20 -50.02
C GLY A 410 -17.87 7.62 -50.80
N ALA A 411 -17.23 6.69 -51.52
CA ALA A 411 -15.93 6.93 -52.16
C ALA A 411 -15.94 8.11 -53.16
N LEU A 412 -17.07 8.35 -53.84
CA LEU A 412 -17.20 9.40 -54.86
C LEU A 412 -17.65 10.76 -54.30
N GLU A 413 -18.19 10.81 -53.09
CA GLU A 413 -18.80 12.02 -52.52
C GLU A 413 -17.76 13.16 -52.38
N GLY A 414 -18.14 14.34 -52.88
CA GLY A 414 -17.34 15.57 -52.79
C GLY A 414 -16.15 15.66 -53.75
N LEU A 415 -16.02 14.72 -54.71
CA LEU A 415 -15.02 14.79 -55.77
C LEU A 415 -15.54 15.51 -57.04
N ASP A 416 -14.63 16.21 -57.72
CA ASP A 416 -14.85 16.67 -59.09
C ASP A 416 -15.03 15.49 -60.07
N ASN A 417 -15.88 15.65 -61.07
CA ASN A 417 -16.22 14.58 -62.03
C ASN A 417 -15.00 14.04 -62.78
N ARG A 418 -14.01 14.87 -63.11
CA ARG A 418 -12.78 14.38 -63.78
C ARG A 418 -12.00 13.44 -62.88
N LYS A 419 -11.93 13.76 -61.59
CA LYS A 419 -11.25 12.94 -60.56
C LYS A 419 -12.02 11.64 -60.31
N LYS A 420 -13.35 11.69 -60.26
CA LYS A 420 -14.22 10.50 -60.18
C LYS A 420 -13.99 9.53 -61.36
N ILE A 421 -13.94 10.05 -62.59
CA ILE A 421 -13.69 9.26 -63.79
C ILE A 421 -12.30 8.62 -63.74
N ASN A 422 -11.26 9.38 -63.41
CA ASN A 422 -9.90 8.83 -63.27
C ASN A 422 -9.85 7.74 -62.20
N PHE A 423 -10.46 7.98 -61.05
CA PHE A 423 -10.53 7.01 -59.96
C PHE A 423 -11.21 5.69 -60.39
N ILE A 424 -12.36 5.75 -61.06
CA ILE A 424 -13.05 4.52 -61.52
C ILE A 424 -12.20 3.77 -62.56
N LYS A 425 -11.55 4.49 -63.48
CA LYS A 425 -10.68 3.88 -64.50
C LYS A 425 -9.49 3.15 -63.88
N ILE A 426 -8.75 3.79 -62.98
CA ILE A 426 -7.59 3.17 -62.35
C ILE A 426 -7.98 1.99 -61.45
N VAL A 427 -9.11 2.08 -60.74
CA VAL A 427 -9.61 0.97 -59.91
C VAL A 427 -9.96 -0.24 -60.77
N ARG A 428 -10.64 -0.04 -61.91
CA ARG A 428 -10.94 -1.15 -62.83
C ARG A 428 -9.68 -1.82 -63.35
N GLU A 429 -8.68 -1.03 -63.76
CA GLU A 429 -7.39 -1.54 -64.20
C GLU A 429 -6.69 -2.36 -63.10
N ILE A 430 -6.64 -1.81 -61.88
CA ILE A 430 -6.05 -2.49 -60.71
C ILE A 430 -6.76 -3.81 -60.42
N CYS A 431 -8.09 -3.82 -60.41
CA CYS A 431 -8.89 -5.01 -60.11
C CYS A 431 -8.64 -6.12 -61.14
N LEU A 432 -8.57 -5.76 -62.43
CA LEU A 432 -8.28 -6.70 -63.53
C LEU A 432 -6.86 -7.25 -63.44
N ASN A 433 -5.87 -6.41 -63.16
CA ASN A 433 -4.46 -6.80 -63.17
C ASN A 433 -4.04 -7.59 -61.94
N ASN A 434 -4.70 -7.37 -60.79
CA ASN A 434 -4.28 -7.92 -59.49
C ASN A 434 -5.27 -8.92 -58.89
N ASN A 435 -6.34 -9.29 -59.62
CA ASN A 435 -7.42 -10.16 -59.13
C ASN A 435 -8.00 -9.65 -57.79
N LEU A 436 -8.37 -8.37 -57.76
CA LEU A 436 -8.95 -7.70 -56.59
C LEU A 436 -10.41 -7.32 -56.88
N GLN A 437 -11.21 -7.26 -55.82
CA GLN A 437 -12.58 -6.76 -55.82
C GLN A 437 -12.66 -5.45 -55.05
N TYR A 438 -12.92 -4.36 -55.75
CA TYR A 438 -13.16 -3.07 -55.12
C TYR A 438 -14.66 -2.81 -54.98
N ILE A 439 -15.12 -2.55 -53.76
CA ILE A 439 -16.53 -2.29 -53.44
C ILE A 439 -16.64 -0.87 -52.89
N PHE A 440 -17.58 -0.09 -53.41
CA PHE A 440 -17.92 1.21 -52.84
C PHE A 440 -19.41 1.47 -52.92
N THR A 441 -19.89 2.34 -52.06
CA THR A 441 -21.24 2.91 -52.12
C THR A 441 -21.17 4.31 -52.75
N ALA A 442 -22.21 4.65 -53.50
CA ALA A 442 -22.41 5.98 -54.05
C ALA A 442 -23.90 6.28 -54.14
N ILE A 443 -24.25 7.54 -53.93
CA ILE A 443 -25.56 8.06 -54.31
C ILE A 443 -25.51 8.36 -55.81
N GLU A 444 -26.62 8.17 -56.53
CA GLU A 444 -26.70 8.39 -57.98
C GLU A 444 -26.15 9.78 -58.39
N HIS A 445 -26.48 10.82 -57.63
CA HIS A 445 -25.99 12.19 -57.87
C HIS A 445 -24.47 12.34 -57.76
N ASP A 446 -23.79 11.47 -57.01
CA ASP A 446 -22.33 11.49 -56.90
C ASP A 446 -21.63 10.76 -58.04
N VAL A 447 -22.36 9.96 -58.82
CA VAL A 447 -21.79 9.27 -59.98
C VAL A 447 -21.86 10.21 -61.20
N PRO A 448 -20.75 10.41 -61.95
CA PRO A 448 -20.80 11.20 -63.17
C PRO A 448 -21.81 10.59 -64.17
N ALA A 449 -22.65 11.43 -64.80
CA ALA A 449 -23.69 10.99 -65.74
C ALA A 449 -23.15 10.09 -66.87
N GLU A 450 -21.95 10.38 -67.35
CA GLU A 450 -21.26 9.58 -68.38
C GLU A 450 -20.90 8.16 -67.89
N MET A 451 -20.69 7.99 -66.58
CA MET A 451 -20.31 6.71 -65.96
C MET A 451 -21.52 5.89 -65.51
N LEU A 452 -22.66 6.53 -65.24
CA LEU A 452 -23.90 5.86 -64.80
C LEU A 452 -24.33 4.74 -65.76
N HIS A 453 -24.18 4.97 -67.08
CA HIS A 453 -24.50 3.97 -68.10
C HIS A 453 -23.34 3.01 -68.43
N ASP A 454 -22.14 3.28 -67.92
CA ASP A 454 -20.93 2.49 -68.18
C ASP A 454 -20.73 1.35 -67.16
N PHE A 455 -21.45 1.37 -66.03
CA PHE A 455 -21.47 0.26 -65.08
C PHE A 455 -22.26 -0.93 -65.65
N LYS A 456 -21.59 -2.07 -65.76
CA LYS A 456 -22.24 -3.33 -66.20
C LYS A 456 -23.14 -3.85 -65.09
N LYS A 457 -24.21 -4.57 -65.44
CA LYS A 457 -25.10 -5.24 -64.45
C LYS A 457 -24.34 -6.11 -63.43
N LYS A 458 -23.22 -6.71 -63.83
CA LYS A 458 -22.35 -7.52 -62.95
C LYS A 458 -21.47 -6.71 -62.00
N GLU A 459 -21.30 -5.41 -62.23
CA GLU A 459 -20.57 -4.49 -61.35
C GLU A 459 -21.49 -3.88 -60.28
N ILE A 460 -22.81 -4.02 -60.44
CA ILE A 460 -23.81 -3.53 -59.49
C ILE A 460 -24.23 -4.69 -58.58
N CYS A 461 -23.82 -4.63 -57.32
CA CYS A 461 -24.16 -5.65 -56.34
C CYS A 461 -25.58 -5.46 -55.77
N LEU A 462 -25.97 -4.21 -55.52
CA LEU A 462 -27.25 -3.86 -54.90
C LEU A 462 -27.63 -2.43 -55.29
N THR A 463 -28.90 -2.22 -55.65
CA THR A 463 -29.47 -0.88 -55.88
C THR A 463 -30.58 -0.67 -54.86
N LEU A 464 -30.46 0.40 -54.08
CA LEU A 464 -31.45 0.78 -53.06
C LEU A 464 -32.20 2.03 -53.49
N ASN A 465 -33.48 2.14 -53.11
CA ASN A 465 -34.31 3.32 -53.34
C ASN A 465 -35.44 3.43 -52.30
N ASP A 466 -35.98 4.63 -52.13
CA ASP A 466 -37.04 4.91 -51.14
C ASP A 466 -38.46 4.78 -51.71
N THR A 467 -38.64 4.18 -52.90
CA THR A 467 -39.96 4.12 -53.55
C THR A 467 -40.93 3.12 -52.92
N GLY A 468 -40.42 2.20 -52.08
CA GLY A 468 -41.21 1.22 -51.34
C GLY A 468 -40.32 0.29 -50.50
N ASP A 469 -40.94 -0.63 -49.76
CA ASP A 469 -40.23 -1.56 -48.87
C ASP A 469 -39.19 -2.41 -49.59
N ASN A 470 -39.52 -2.98 -50.75
CA ASN A 470 -38.59 -3.76 -51.59
C ASN A 470 -37.37 -2.99 -52.09
N GLY A 471 -37.39 -1.65 -52.04
CA GLY A 471 -36.26 -0.81 -52.41
C GLY A 471 -35.25 -0.60 -51.27
N LYS A 472 -35.59 -1.00 -50.04
CA LYS A 472 -34.80 -0.78 -48.82
C LYS A 472 -33.94 -1.99 -48.49
N LEU A 473 -32.85 -1.77 -47.76
CA LEU A 473 -31.89 -2.83 -47.40
C LEU A 473 -32.52 -4.02 -46.66
N PHE A 474 -33.51 -3.75 -45.80
CA PHE A 474 -34.19 -4.78 -45.01
C PHE A 474 -35.57 -5.16 -45.55
N GLU A 475 -35.98 -4.61 -46.69
CA GLU A 475 -37.27 -4.93 -47.32
C GLU A 475 -38.51 -4.56 -46.47
N PHE A 476 -38.42 -3.62 -45.52
CA PHE A 476 -39.56 -3.09 -44.76
C PHE A 476 -39.34 -1.65 -44.24
N SER A 477 -40.42 -0.97 -43.84
CA SER A 477 -40.43 0.36 -43.21
C SER A 477 -40.66 0.26 -41.70
N PHE A 478 -39.93 1.05 -40.90
CA PHE A 478 -40.09 1.14 -39.44
C PHE A 478 -41.21 2.10 -39.01
#